data_AF-A0A7S6MSS5-F1
#
_entry.id   AF-A0A7S6MSS5-F1
#
_cell.length_a   1.000
_cell.length_b   1.000
_cell.length_c   1.000
_cell.angle_alpha   90.00
_cell.angle_beta   90.00
_cell.angle_gamma   90.00
#
_symmetry.space_group_name_H-M   'P 1'
#
loop_
_entity.id
_entity.type
_entity.pdbx_description
1 polymer ?
#
loop_
_entity_poly.entity_id
_entity_poly.type
_entity_poly.pdbx_seq_one_letter_code
_entity_poly.pdbx_strand_id
1 'polypeptide(L)'
;MTLLRIVLLPILFLLAGCEVEIKVKVGNSEKSDFHEKPWQVYATNKKSNKLEIWWSNHDNRDDCLKSVKYDLTSSVHAQWYTKPVGCMYVGSDNKYVLYIMNTLYNSKAFLCVAKLKNRGEADKEFTVAINGAPKETDYYRCVLPE
;
A
#
# COMPACT_ATOMS: atom_id res chain seq x y z
N MET A 1 26.65 -67.57 7.63
CA MET A 1 27.00 -68.10 8.97
C MET A 1 28.30 -67.42 9.40
N THR A 2 28.47 -66.72 10.51
CA THR A 2 27.61 -66.29 11.63
C THR A 2 28.43 -65.21 12.35
N LEU A 3 27.76 -64.23 12.97
CA LEU A 3 28.35 -63.15 13.76
C LEU A 3 29.26 -63.61 14.91
N LEU A 4 30.23 -62.76 15.30
CA LEU A 4 30.71 -62.58 16.68
C LEU A 4 31.43 -61.22 16.79
N ARG A 5 30.78 -60.11 17.20
CA ARG A 5 30.57 -59.57 18.57
C ARG A 5 31.82 -59.52 19.48
N ILE A 6 32.37 -58.31 19.66
CA ILE A 6 33.09 -57.78 20.85
C ILE A 6 32.72 -56.27 20.89
N VAL A 7 31.84 -55.74 21.75
CA VAL A 7 31.80 -55.57 23.23
C VAL A 7 32.29 -54.17 23.67
N LEU A 8 31.32 -53.36 24.16
CA LEU A 8 31.33 -52.37 25.28
C LEU A 8 32.35 -51.22 25.26
N LEU A 9 32.00 -49.94 25.49
CA LEU A 9 31.27 -49.39 26.65
C LEU A 9 30.61 -48.01 26.35
N PRO A 10 29.69 -47.55 27.22
CA PRO A 10 28.70 -46.52 26.97
C PRO A 10 29.16 -45.14 27.45
N ILE A 11 28.79 -44.08 26.73
CA ILE A 11 28.78 -42.73 27.31
C ILE A 11 27.33 -42.37 27.57
N LEU A 12 26.97 -42.47 28.85
CA LEU A 12 25.90 -41.72 29.49
C LEU A 12 26.02 -40.26 29.06
N PHE A 13 25.20 -39.80 28.12
CA PHE A 13 24.85 -38.39 28.03
C PHE A 13 23.41 -38.24 28.53
N LEU A 14 23.39 -37.96 29.83
CA LEU A 14 22.37 -37.25 30.58
C LEU A 14 21.22 -36.67 29.73
N LEU A 15 20.04 -37.21 30.03
CA LEU A 15 18.74 -36.59 29.93
C LEU A 15 18.79 -35.13 30.38
N ALA A 16 18.82 -34.22 29.42
CA ALA A 16 18.40 -32.84 29.58
C ALA A 16 17.87 -32.35 28.23
N GLY A 17 16.95 -33.11 27.63
CA GLY A 17 16.13 -32.62 26.54
C GLY A 17 15.17 -31.58 27.11
N CYS A 18 15.55 -30.31 27.01
CA CYS A 18 14.68 -29.19 27.28
C CYS A 18 13.38 -29.37 26.50
N GLU A 19 12.25 -29.54 27.21
CA GLU A 19 10.95 -29.26 26.64
C GLU A 19 10.91 -27.77 26.32
N VAL A 20 11.17 -27.43 25.04
CA VAL A 20 10.92 -26.09 24.54
C VAL A 20 9.41 -25.96 24.40
N GLU A 21 8.74 -25.51 25.46
CA GLU A 21 7.38 -25.00 25.36
C GLU A 21 7.39 -23.79 24.40
N ILE A 22 7.00 -24.01 23.15
CA ILE A 22 6.68 -22.93 22.23
C ILE A 22 5.36 -22.32 22.71
N LYS A 23 5.45 -21.33 23.61
CA LYS A 23 4.33 -20.43 23.89
C LYS A 23 4.10 -19.58 22.65
N VAL A 24 3.22 -20.04 21.78
CA VAL A 24 2.64 -19.20 20.73
C VAL A 24 1.85 -18.11 21.45
N LYS A 25 2.48 -16.96 21.67
CA LYS A 25 1.73 -15.72 21.88
C LYS A 25 0.95 -15.53 20.60
N VAL A 26 -0.36 -15.76 20.66
CA VAL A 26 -1.30 -15.09 19.76
C VAL A 26 -1.12 -13.62 20.08
N GLY A 27 -0.21 -12.99 19.35
CA GLY A 27 -0.05 -11.55 19.40
C GLY A 27 -1.43 -10.97 19.12
N ASN A 28 -1.93 -10.18 20.08
CA ASN A 28 -2.88 -9.13 19.76
C ASN A 28 -2.44 -8.53 18.43
N SER A 29 -3.36 -8.36 17.48
CA SER A 29 -3.08 -7.64 16.26
C SER A 29 -2.44 -6.31 16.66
N GLU A 30 -1.12 -6.24 16.55
CA GLU A 30 -0.46 -4.97 16.36
C GLU A 30 -1.21 -4.40 15.17
N LYS A 31 -1.96 -3.31 15.40
CA LYS A 31 -2.41 -2.46 14.32
C LYS A 31 -1.17 -2.29 13.47
N SER A 32 -1.18 -2.86 12.27
CA SER A 32 0.00 -2.79 11.43
C SER A 32 0.32 -1.31 11.33
N ASP A 33 1.50 -0.92 11.79
CA ASP A 33 2.12 0.37 11.46
C ASP A 33 2.50 0.33 9.96
N PHE A 34 1.51 0.04 9.11
CA PHE A 34 1.48 0.46 7.73
C PHE A 34 1.43 1.98 7.84
N HIS A 35 2.61 2.59 7.97
CA HIS A 35 2.81 3.92 7.46
C HIS A 35 2.36 3.87 6.01
N GLU A 36 1.11 4.28 5.76
CA GLU A 36 0.57 4.39 4.41
C GLU A 36 1.51 5.29 3.64
N LYS A 37 2.30 4.69 2.74
CA LYS A 37 3.31 5.43 2.03
C LYS A 37 2.63 6.55 1.23
N PRO A 38 3.18 7.76 1.23
CA PRO A 38 2.39 8.97 0.95
C PRO A 38 2.07 9.19 -0.53
N TRP A 39 2.71 8.46 -1.46
CA TRP A 39 2.52 8.63 -2.89
C TRP A 39 1.76 7.46 -3.51
N GLN A 40 0.62 7.75 -4.12
CA GLN A 40 -0.23 6.79 -4.80
C GLN A 40 -0.17 6.94 -6.30
N VAL A 41 -0.02 5.82 -7.00
CA VAL A 41 -0.06 5.79 -8.46
C VAL A 41 -1.45 6.17 -8.98
N TYR A 42 -1.51 6.89 -10.10
CA TYR A 42 -2.70 6.98 -10.92
C TYR A 42 -2.39 6.73 -12.40
N ALA A 43 -3.36 6.20 -13.14
CA ALA A 43 -3.27 5.98 -14.59
C ALA A 43 -4.64 6.11 -15.26
N THR A 44 -4.67 6.21 -16.59
CA THR A 44 -5.92 6.18 -17.36
C THR A 44 -6.29 4.75 -17.71
N ASN A 45 -7.51 4.35 -17.35
CA ASN A 45 -8.07 3.07 -17.77
C ASN A 45 -8.47 3.12 -19.25
N LYS A 46 -7.96 2.17 -20.05
CA LYS A 46 -8.17 2.15 -21.51
C LYS A 46 -9.62 1.93 -21.91
N LYS A 47 -10.41 1.24 -21.09
CA LYS A 47 -11.80 0.91 -21.40
C LYS A 47 -12.74 2.07 -21.09
N SER A 48 -12.59 2.67 -19.91
CA SER A 48 -13.46 3.76 -19.46
C SER A 48 -12.98 5.14 -19.92
N ASN A 49 -11.71 5.25 -20.32
CA ASN A 49 -11.01 6.50 -20.57
C ASN A 49 -11.03 7.46 -19.37
N LYS A 50 -11.09 6.92 -18.15
CA LYS A 50 -11.08 7.69 -16.90
C LYS A 50 -9.76 7.52 -16.16
N LEU A 51 -9.36 8.56 -15.44
CA LEU A 51 -8.26 8.51 -14.49
C LEU A 51 -8.67 7.73 -13.24
N GLU A 52 -7.81 6.82 -12.79
CA GLU A 52 -8.04 5.94 -11.65
C GLU A 52 -6.79 5.96 -10.75
N ILE A 53 -7.00 6.14 -9.43
CA ILE A 53 -5.96 6.00 -8.40
C ILE A 53 -5.83 4.51 -8.06
N TRP A 54 -4.60 4.01 -7.96
CA TRP A 54 -4.29 2.62 -7.64
C TRP A 54 -3.94 2.44 -6.17
N TRP A 55 -3.94 1.18 -5.71
CA TRP A 55 -3.64 0.79 -4.33
C TRP A 55 -2.14 0.80 -4.00
N SER A 56 -1.27 0.97 -5.00
CA SER A 56 0.18 0.95 -4.79
C SER A 56 0.66 2.29 -4.22
N ASN A 57 1.27 2.18 -3.03
CA ASN A 57 1.80 3.29 -2.26
C ASN A 57 3.34 3.27 -2.27
N HIS A 58 3.99 4.43 -2.34
CA HIS A 58 5.45 4.57 -2.34
C HIS A 58 5.94 5.68 -1.41
N ASP A 59 7.16 5.51 -0.88
CA ASP A 59 7.73 6.40 0.14
C ASP A 59 8.04 7.79 -0.44
N ASN A 60 8.43 7.84 -1.71
CA ASN A 60 8.74 9.06 -2.44
C ASN A 60 8.14 9.03 -3.85
N ARG A 61 8.01 10.23 -4.43
CA ARG A 61 7.38 10.43 -5.74
C ARG A 61 8.14 9.76 -6.87
N ASP A 62 9.47 9.77 -6.82
CA ASP A 62 10.31 9.24 -7.89
C ASP A 62 10.15 7.72 -8.01
N ASP A 63 10.07 7.02 -6.89
CA ASP A 63 9.83 5.58 -6.86
C ASP A 63 8.41 5.23 -7.30
N CYS A 64 7.41 6.04 -6.92
CA CYS A 64 6.07 5.91 -7.48
C CYS A 64 6.07 6.06 -9.02
N LEU A 65 6.79 7.06 -9.55
CA LEU A 65 6.87 7.28 -11.00
C LEU A 65 7.63 6.17 -11.73
N LYS A 66 8.70 5.62 -11.14
CA LYS A 66 9.40 4.45 -11.69
C LYS A 66 8.49 3.23 -11.70
N SER A 67 7.77 2.99 -10.61
CA SER A 67 6.83 1.86 -10.48
C SER A 67 5.77 1.92 -11.56
N VAL A 68 5.09 3.06 -11.75
CA VAL A 68 4.02 3.12 -12.74
C VAL A 68 4.54 3.06 -14.18
N LYS A 69 5.75 3.59 -14.45
CA LYS A 69 6.39 3.42 -15.75
C LYS A 69 6.64 1.93 -16.03
N TYR A 70 7.16 1.20 -15.05
CA TYR A 70 7.39 -0.24 -15.17
C TYR A 70 6.07 -1.01 -15.35
N ASP A 71 5.04 -0.67 -14.57
CA ASP A 71 3.74 -1.33 -14.65
C ASP A 71 3.08 -1.16 -16.03
N LEU A 72 3.23 0.01 -16.64
CA LEU A 72 2.67 0.28 -17.96
C LEU A 72 3.48 -0.31 -19.13
N THR A 73 4.68 -0.86 -18.88
CA THR A 73 5.52 -1.46 -19.93
C THR A 73 5.70 -2.96 -19.78
N SER A 74 5.68 -3.46 -18.56
CA SER A 74 6.25 -4.78 -18.24
C SER A 74 5.37 -5.61 -17.31
N SER A 75 4.22 -5.09 -16.88
CA SER A 75 3.27 -5.83 -16.05
C SER A 75 1.94 -6.07 -16.76
N VAL A 76 1.14 -6.93 -16.15
CA VAL A 76 -0.23 -7.23 -16.58
C VAL A 76 -1.10 -5.96 -16.63
N HIS A 77 -0.74 -4.90 -15.90
CA HIS A 77 -1.42 -3.61 -15.92
C HIS A 77 -1.34 -2.88 -17.26
N ALA A 78 -0.27 -3.11 -18.05
CA ALA A 78 -0.09 -2.51 -19.37
C ALA A 78 -1.23 -2.81 -20.34
N GLN A 79 -1.98 -3.91 -20.14
CA GLN A 79 -3.12 -4.24 -21.00
C GLN A 79 -4.37 -3.38 -20.69
N TRP A 80 -4.54 -2.93 -19.45
CA TRP A 80 -5.74 -2.21 -19.00
C TRP A 80 -5.53 -0.70 -18.85
N TYR A 81 -4.29 -0.24 -18.73
CA TYR A 81 -3.99 1.15 -18.41
C TYR A 81 -3.02 1.81 -19.38
N THR A 82 -3.12 3.12 -19.49
CA THR A 82 -2.32 3.97 -20.37
C THR A 82 -2.10 5.35 -19.76
N LYS A 83 -1.32 6.18 -20.45
CA LYS A 83 -1.15 7.60 -20.12
C LYS A 83 -2.47 8.38 -20.31
N PRO A 84 -2.67 9.53 -19.63
CA PRO A 84 -1.80 10.12 -18.61
C PRO A 84 -1.64 9.28 -17.34
N VAL A 85 -0.48 9.44 -16.70
CA VAL A 85 -0.05 8.64 -15.55
C VAL A 85 0.78 9.51 -14.61
N GLY A 86 0.72 9.25 -13.31
CA GLY A 86 1.50 10.00 -12.33
C GLY A 86 1.31 9.48 -10.91
N CYS A 87 1.54 10.36 -9.93
CA CYS A 87 1.59 10.02 -8.52
C CYS A 87 0.92 11.09 -7.66
N MET A 88 -0.23 10.77 -7.07
CA MET A 88 -0.93 11.65 -6.12
C MET A 88 -0.31 11.57 -4.73
N TYR A 89 -0.26 12.71 -4.03
CA TYR A 89 0.14 12.74 -2.63
C TYR A 89 -1.09 12.59 -1.73
N VAL A 90 -1.11 11.55 -0.89
CA VAL A 90 -2.19 11.19 0.05
C VAL A 90 -1.68 11.02 1.48
N GLY A 91 -0.43 11.41 1.73
CA GLY A 91 0.29 11.15 2.98
C GLY A 91 -0.07 12.02 4.18
N SER A 92 -0.94 13.03 4.01
CA SER A 92 -1.26 13.98 5.06
C SER A 92 -2.77 14.06 5.26
N ASP A 93 -3.21 14.18 6.51
CA ASP A 93 -4.59 14.54 6.83
C ASP A 93 -4.80 16.08 6.88
N ASN A 94 -3.75 16.86 6.64
CA ASN A 94 -3.89 18.30 6.50
C ASN A 94 -4.33 18.65 5.07
N LYS A 95 -5.58 19.11 4.93
CA LYS A 95 -6.15 19.49 3.62
C LYS A 95 -5.31 20.50 2.82
N TYR A 96 -4.59 21.42 3.46
CA TYR A 96 -3.77 22.40 2.75
C TYR A 96 -2.46 21.77 2.23
N VAL A 97 -1.89 20.83 2.97
CA VAL A 97 -0.73 20.05 2.50
C VAL A 97 -1.14 19.21 1.30
N LEU A 98 -2.27 18.50 1.37
CA LEU A 98 -2.82 17.75 0.23
C LEU A 98 -3.04 18.65 -0.99
N TYR A 99 -3.62 19.83 -0.80
CA TYR A 99 -3.85 20.80 -1.86
C TYR A 99 -2.53 21.27 -2.50
N ILE A 100 -1.60 21.80 -1.71
CA ILE A 100 -0.32 22.34 -2.20
C ILE A 100 0.45 21.27 -2.98
N MET A 101 0.60 20.08 -2.40
CA MET A 101 1.37 19.00 -3.02
C MET A 101 0.76 18.57 -4.36
N ASN A 102 -0.56 18.41 -4.43
CA ASN A 102 -1.19 17.91 -5.66
C ASN A 102 -1.37 18.99 -6.72
N THR A 103 -1.52 20.26 -6.34
CA THR A 103 -1.48 21.37 -7.29
C THR A 103 -0.08 21.51 -7.92
N LEU A 104 0.99 21.40 -7.12
CA LEU A 104 2.37 21.51 -7.63
C LEU A 104 2.77 20.36 -8.55
N TYR A 105 2.43 19.12 -8.18
CA TYR A 105 2.95 17.93 -8.86
C TYR A 105 1.98 17.28 -9.84
N ASN A 106 0.68 17.55 -9.72
CA ASN A 106 -0.39 16.82 -10.41
C ASN A 106 -1.52 17.72 -10.91
N SER A 107 -1.32 19.02 -11.13
CA SER A 107 -2.39 19.99 -11.47
C SER A 107 -3.42 19.50 -12.50
N LYS A 108 -2.98 18.87 -13.60
CA LYS A 108 -3.91 18.37 -14.63
C LYS A 108 -4.74 17.16 -14.21
N ALA A 109 -4.27 16.38 -13.25
CA ALA A 109 -4.96 15.19 -12.75
C ALA A 109 -5.71 15.49 -11.45
N PHE A 110 -5.25 16.43 -10.64
CA PHE A 110 -5.87 16.78 -9.37
C PHE A 110 -7.20 17.51 -9.59
N LEU A 111 -8.25 17.06 -8.91
CA LEU A 111 -9.57 17.71 -8.94
C LEU A 111 -9.78 18.57 -7.69
N CYS A 112 -9.62 17.97 -6.51
CA CYS A 112 -9.93 18.62 -5.25
C CYS A 112 -9.35 17.83 -4.06
N VAL A 113 -9.26 18.48 -2.91
CA VAL A 113 -9.21 17.76 -1.63
C VAL A 113 -10.62 17.31 -1.28
N ALA A 114 -10.76 16.01 -1.01
CA ALA A 114 -12.01 15.37 -0.66
C ALA A 114 -12.06 15.11 0.85
N LYS A 115 -13.14 15.55 1.50
CA LYS A 115 -13.47 15.18 2.88
C LYS A 115 -14.31 13.92 2.87
N LEU A 116 -13.88 12.90 3.60
CA LEU A 116 -14.61 11.65 3.77
C LEU A 116 -15.87 11.89 4.64
N LYS A 117 -17.02 11.39 4.18
CA LYS A 117 -18.32 11.52 4.87
C LYS A 117 -18.46 10.51 6.01
N ASN A 118 -17.92 9.31 5.82
CA ASN A 118 -17.82 8.28 6.84
C ASN A 118 -16.34 7.91 6.99
N ARG A 119 -15.78 8.09 8.19
CA ARG A 119 -14.39 7.69 8.46
C ARG A 119 -14.21 6.17 8.39
N GLY A 120 -15.26 5.37 8.61
CA GLY A 120 -15.20 3.91 8.45
C GLY A 120 -13.95 3.30 9.13
N GLU A 121 -13.20 2.49 8.37
CA GLU A 121 -11.87 1.96 8.73
C GLU A 121 -10.71 2.88 8.33
N ALA A 122 -10.96 3.98 7.62
CA ALA A 122 -9.94 4.92 7.21
C ALA A 122 -9.56 5.86 8.38
N ASP A 123 -8.30 5.83 8.80
CA ASP A 123 -7.77 6.71 9.86
C ASP A 123 -7.49 8.14 9.35
N LYS A 124 -8.24 8.60 8.34
CA LYS A 124 -8.09 9.91 7.69
C LYS A 124 -9.42 10.61 7.51
N GLU A 125 -9.44 11.92 7.67
CA GLU A 125 -10.59 12.77 7.34
C GLU A 125 -10.55 13.26 5.89
N PHE A 126 -9.34 13.45 5.35
CA PHE A 126 -9.12 14.01 4.03
C PHE A 126 -8.34 13.08 3.12
N THR A 127 -8.68 13.15 1.83
CA THR A 127 -7.96 12.51 0.74
C THR A 127 -8.04 13.41 -0.50
N VAL A 128 -7.69 12.90 -1.67
CA VAL A 128 -7.72 13.63 -2.94
C VAL A 128 -8.66 12.97 -3.93
N ALA A 129 -9.35 13.79 -4.71
CA ALA A 129 -10.08 13.33 -5.88
C ALA A 129 -9.28 13.66 -7.15
N ILE A 130 -9.45 12.82 -8.16
CA ILE A 130 -8.82 12.95 -9.47
C ILE A 130 -9.82 13.46 -10.52
N ASN A 131 -9.33 14.12 -11.56
CA ASN A 131 -10.15 14.70 -12.62
C ASN A 131 -10.96 13.61 -13.34
N GLY A 132 -12.25 13.89 -13.54
CA GLY A 132 -13.23 12.94 -14.04
C GLY A 132 -13.99 12.17 -12.96
N ALA A 133 -13.59 12.28 -11.68
CA ALA A 133 -14.38 11.80 -10.56
C ALA A 133 -15.54 12.77 -10.22
N PRO A 134 -16.66 12.28 -9.65
CA PRO A 134 -17.71 13.15 -9.11
C PRO A 134 -17.18 14.03 -7.98
N LYS A 135 -17.66 15.28 -7.87
CA LYS A 135 -17.30 16.16 -6.75
C LYS A 135 -17.92 15.74 -5.41
N GLU A 136 -18.93 14.88 -5.48
CA GLU A 136 -19.62 14.36 -4.31
C GLU A 136 -20.12 12.93 -4.59
N THR A 137 -19.96 12.06 -3.60
CA THR A 137 -20.44 10.69 -3.58
C THR A 137 -21.02 10.39 -2.20
N ASP A 138 -21.53 9.18 -1.97
CA ASP A 138 -21.94 8.75 -0.62
C ASP A 138 -20.75 8.66 0.35
N TYR A 139 -19.51 8.56 -0.16
CA TYR A 139 -18.30 8.37 0.63
C TYR A 139 -17.52 9.65 0.90
N TYR A 140 -17.60 10.65 0.02
CA TYR A 140 -16.83 11.89 0.17
C TYR A 140 -17.50 13.09 -0.49
N ARG A 141 -17.00 14.28 -0.15
CA ARG A 141 -17.29 15.53 -0.86
C ARG A 141 -16.02 16.37 -1.05
N CYS A 142 -15.87 17.04 -2.18
CA CYS A 142 -14.83 18.04 -2.38
C CYS A 142 -14.99 19.21 -1.39
N VAL A 143 -13.89 19.67 -0.79
CA VAL A 143 -13.86 20.78 0.19
C VAL A 143 -12.80 21.84 -0.10
N LEU A 144 -11.77 21.54 -0.89
CA LEU A 144 -10.85 22.52 -1.45
C LEU A 144 -10.75 22.27 -2.96
N PRO A 145 -11.29 23.17 -3.79
CA PRO A 145 -11.16 23.10 -5.24
C PRO A 145 -9.91 23.84 -5.73
N GLU A 146 -9.61 23.67 -7.01
CA GLU A 146 -9.04 24.74 -7.83
C GLU A 146 -9.89 26.01 -7.75
#